data_AF-A0A6A6N6P0-F1
#
_entry.id   AF-A0A6A6N6P0-F1
#
_cell.length_a   1.000
_cell.length_b   1.000
_cell.length_c   1.000
_cell.angle_alpha   90.00
_cell.angle_beta   90.00
_cell.angle_gamma   90.00
#
_symmetry.space_group_name_H-M   'P 1'
#
loop_
_entity.id
_entity.type
_entity.pdbx_description
1 polymer ?
#
loop_
_entity_poly.entity_id
_entity_poly.type
_entity_poly.pdbx_seq_one_letter_code
_entity_poly.pdbx_strand_id
1 'polypeptide(L)'
;MAFNGRGSNYYIKMLASEIGNTINKAASNREKGWYTPFMAAASRAIAERIPLVDFILEVRDARTLSSECQLLTNHLPCSRRIIVMNKMDLANRSHLKDWIKYFEQRNCISYVINSHNKENVKKFLNFLQAQIKGLKNIDHSCSTLTMMMVGIPNVGKSALANSLHQVGRISAADW
;
A
#
# COMPACT_ATOMS: atom_id res chain seq x y z
N MET A 1 1.22 -16.88 -10.99
CA MET A 1 1.83 -17.73 -9.94
C MET A 1 0.89 -17.72 -8.74
N ALA A 2 0.24 -18.85 -8.45
CA ALA A 2 -0.74 -18.95 -7.37
C ALA A 2 -0.03 -18.98 -6.00
N PHE A 3 -0.43 -18.10 -5.09
CA PHE A 3 0.07 -18.07 -3.72
C PHE A 3 -0.47 -19.27 -2.95
N ASN A 4 0.39 -20.27 -2.70
CA ASN A 4 0.03 -21.44 -1.90
C ASN A 4 -0.07 -21.03 -0.41
N GLY A 5 -1.26 -21.13 0.18
CA GLY A 5 -1.65 -20.43 1.42
C GLY A 5 -0.88 -20.79 2.70
N ARG A 6 -0.21 -21.95 2.77
CA ARG A 6 0.56 -22.38 3.96
C ARG A 6 2.00 -21.85 3.99
N GLY A 7 2.69 -21.85 2.85
CA GLY A 7 4.07 -21.31 2.75
C GLY A 7 4.11 -19.77 2.80
N SER A 8 3.05 -19.12 2.31
CA SER A 8 2.88 -17.67 2.35
C SER A 8 2.88 -17.13 3.78
N ASN A 9 2.20 -17.79 4.73
CA ASN A 9 2.07 -17.28 6.10
C ASN A 9 3.40 -17.31 6.88
N TYR A 10 4.20 -18.37 6.74
CA TYR A 10 5.54 -18.45 7.35
C TYR A 10 6.49 -17.39 6.80
N TYR A 11 6.49 -17.18 5.48
CA TYR A 11 7.29 -16.12 4.86
C TYR A 11 6.91 -14.72 5.35
N ILE A 12 5.61 -14.44 5.53
CA ILE A 12 5.15 -13.15 6.04
C ILE A 12 5.56 -12.93 7.50
N LYS A 13 5.47 -13.96 8.35
CA LYS A 13 5.94 -13.87 9.74
C LYS A 13 7.45 -13.62 9.80
N MET A 14 8.22 -14.27 8.93
CA MET A 14 9.65 -14.05 8.80
C MET A 14 9.94 -12.60 8.37
N LEU A 15 9.26 -12.08 7.34
CA LEU A 15 9.38 -10.70 6.89
C LEU A 15 9.05 -9.70 8.01
N ALA A 16 7.97 -9.91 8.75
CA ALA A 16 7.62 -9.03 9.86
C ALA A 16 8.70 -9.02 10.97
N SER A 17 9.30 -10.17 11.24
CA SER A 17 10.44 -10.28 12.16
C SER A 17 11.69 -9.56 11.63
N GLU A 18 12.03 -9.72 10.35
CA GLU A 18 13.16 -9.03 9.72
C GLU A 18 12.99 -7.50 9.72
N ILE A 19 11.78 -7.03 9.42
CA ILE A 19 11.43 -5.61 9.50
C ILE A 19 11.60 -5.11 10.94
N GLY A 20 11.05 -5.83 11.92
CA GLY A 20 11.19 -5.51 13.35
C GLY A 20 12.65 -5.41 13.80
N ASN A 21 13.49 -6.37 13.39
CA ASN A 21 14.92 -6.39 13.69
C ASN A 21 15.66 -5.20 13.03
N THR A 22 15.32 -4.87 11.79
CA THR A 22 15.92 -3.74 11.07
C THR A 22 15.56 -2.41 11.74
N ILE A 23 14.31 -2.25 12.17
CA ILE A 23 13.85 -1.06 12.93
C ILE A 23 14.62 -0.94 14.25
N ASN A 24 14.79 -2.04 14.99
CA ASN A 24 15.52 -2.04 16.25
C ASN A 24 17.00 -1.67 16.06
N LYS A 25 17.62 -2.14 14.96
CA LYS A 25 18.99 -1.76 14.59
C LYS A 25 19.10 -0.29 14.17
N ALA A 26 18.11 0.23 13.44
CA ALA A 26 18.07 1.65 13.06
C ALA A 26 17.83 2.57 14.28
N ALA A 27 16.99 2.16 15.22
CA ALA A 27 16.70 2.91 16.44
C ALA A 27 17.85 2.89 17.47
N SER A 28 18.65 1.82 17.51
CA SER A 28 19.84 1.72 18.36
C SER A 28 21.04 2.49 17.82
N ASN A 29 21.10 2.72 16.50
CA ASN A 29 22.17 3.46 15.86
C ASN A 29 21.93 4.98 15.92
N ARG A 30 22.26 5.57 17.08
CA ARG A 30 22.05 7.01 17.41
C ARG A 30 22.80 7.99 16.50
N GLU A 31 23.73 7.53 15.68
CA GLU A 31 24.52 8.38 14.78
C GLU A 31 23.72 8.95 13.59
N LYS A 32 22.56 8.36 13.26
CA LYS A 32 21.63 8.94 12.27
C LYS A 32 20.52 9.70 13.00
N GLY A 33 20.72 10.98 13.28
CA GLY A 33 19.80 11.88 13.99
C GLY A 33 18.39 12.09 13.38
N TRP A 34 18.02 11.34 12.34
CA TRP A 34 16.75 11.46 11.63
C TRP A 34 15.71 10.40 12.01
N TYR A 35 16.07 9.35 12.77
CA TYR A 35 15.15 8.27 13.16
C TYR A 35 14.69 8.42 14.61
N THR A 36 13.55 9.08 14.80
CA THR A 36 13.04 9.40 16.14
C THR A 36 12.39 8.18 16.83
N PRO A 37 12.24 8.20 18.18
CA PRO A 37 11.47 7.18 18.88
C PRO A 37 10.04 7.01 18.36
N PHE A 38 9.41 8.10 17.91
CA PHE A 38 8.08 8.07 17.28
C PHE A 38 8.09 7.33 15.95
N MET A 39 9.12 7.54 15.12
CA MET A 39 9.29 6.81 13.85
C MET A 39 9.57 5.33 14.08
N ALA A 40 10.36 4.99 15.10
CA ALA A 40 10.59 3.61 15.50
C ALA A 40 9.29 2.92 15.96
N ALA A 41 8.50 3.59 16.81
CA ALA A 41 7.21 3.08 17.26
C ALA A 41 6.22 2.90 16.09
N ALA A 42 6.12 3.87 15.19
CA ALA A 42 5.28 3.76 14.00
C ALA A 42 5.72 2.61 13.09
N SER A 43 7.03 2.44 12.89
CA SER A 43 7.55 1.37 12.03
C SER A 43 7.30 -0.01 12.65
N ARG A 44 7.46 -0.16 13.97
CA ARG A 44 7.12 -1.40 14.70
C ARG A 44 5.63 -1.73 14.56
N ALA A 45 4.78 -0.72 14.79
CA ALA A 45 3.34 -0.86 14.63
C ALA A 45 2.93 -1.27 13.20
N ILE A 46 3.66 -0.81 12.18
CA ILE A 46 3.47 -1.26 10.79
C ILE A 46 3.90 -2.72 10.65
N ALA A 47 5.12 -3.07 11.08
CA ALA A 47 5.67 -4.41 10.99
C ALA A 47 4.76 -5.48 11.61
N GLU A 48 4.20 -5.20 12.78
CA GLU A 48 3.28 -6.09 13.50
C GLU A 48 1.96 -6.33 12.77
N ARG A 49 1.51 -5.36 11.96
CA ARG A 49 0.23 -5.43 11.24
C ARG A 49 0.35 -6.05 9.85
N ILE A 50 1.54 -6.06 9.26
CA ILE A 50 1.78 -6.65 7.93
C ILE A 50 1.31 -8.12 7.84
N PRO A 51 1.53 -8.99 8.85
CA PRO A 51 1.01 -10.36 8.85
C PRO A 51 -0.51 -10.50 8.91
N LEU A 52 -1.21 -9.45 9.34
CA LEU A 52 -2.65 -9.47 9.55
C LEU A 52 -3.44 -8.99 8.32
N VAL A 53 -2.75 -8.50 7.29
CA VAL A 53 -3.39 -7.92 6.10
C VAL A 53 -3.12 -8.73 4.84
N ASP A 54 -4.11 -8.74 3.95
CA ASP A 54 -4.02 -9.41 2.67
C ASP A 54 -3.16 -8.59 1.70
N PHE A 55 -3.38 -7.27 1.67
CA PHE A 55 -2.72 -6.33 0.76
C PHE A 55 -2.24 -5.07 1.46
N ILE A 56 -1.17 -4.50 0.92
CA ILE A 56 -0.66 -3.20 1.35
C ILE A 56 -0.81 -2.20 0.22
N LEU A 57 -1.49 -1.09 0.52
CA LEU A 57 -1.59 0.06 -0.34
C LEU A 57 -0.48 1.05 0.06
N GLU A 58 0.58 1.11 -0.74
CA GLU A 58 1.62 2.12 -0.57
C GLU A 58 1.18 3.43 -1.23
N VAL A 59 0.73 4.38 -0.43
CA VAL A 59 0.29 5.69 -0.91
C VAL A 59 1.49 6.61 -1.09
N ARG A 60 1.67 7.11 -2.31
CA ARG A 60 2.73 8.02 -2.73
C ARG A 60 2.14 9.33 -3.27
N ASP A 61 2.91 10.40 -3.25
CA ASP A 61 2.55 11.67 -3.88
C ASP A 61 2.89 11.61 -5.36
N ALA A 62 1.90 11.80 -6.23
CA ALA A 62 2.04 11.75 -7.67
C ALA A 62 2.77 12.96 -8.27
N ARG A 63 3.45 13.79 -7.48
CA ARG A 63 4.37 14.81 -8.00
C ARG A 63 5.83 14.38 -7.91
N THR A 64 6.14 13.35 -7.13
CA THR A 64 7.53 12.92 -6.91
C THR A 64 7.66 11.44 -6.58
N LEU A 65 8.65 10.79 -7.20
CA LEU A 65 9.07 9.42 -6.88
C LEU A 65 9.71 9.29 -5.49
N SER A 66 10.19 10.39 -4.91
CA SER A 66 10.86 10.41 -3.60
C SER A 66 9.92 10.25 -2.42
N SER A 67 8.61 10.13 -2.67
CA SER A 67 7.58 9.92 -1.66
C SER A 67 7.43 8.46 -1.20
N GLU A 68 8.45 7.64 -1.44
CA GLU A 68 8.46 6.22 -1.09
C GLU A 68 8.63 5.96 0.41
N CYS A 69 8.01 4.88 0.88
CA CYS A 69 8.24 4.41 2.23
C CYS A 69 9.40 3.41 2.23
N GLN A 70 10.58 3.83 2.70
CA GLN A 70 11.79 2.99 2.76
C GLN A 70 11.54 1.64 3.46
N LEU A 71 10.70 1.64 4.51
CA LEU A 71 10.29 0.43 5.23
C LEU A 71 9.65 -0.62 4.30
N LEU A 72 8.86 -0.18 3.33
CA LEU A 72 8.20 -1.08 2.39
C LEU A 72 9.12 -1.44 1.23
N THR A 73 9.84 -0.46 0.67
CA THR A 73 10.73 -0.70 -0.48
C THR A 73 11.82 -1.73 -0.15
N ASN A 74 12.36 -1.72 1.08
CA ASN A 74 13.46 -2.61 1.45
C ASN A 74 13.03 -4.03 1.83
N HIS A 75 11.77 -4.21 2.25
CA HIS A 75 11.35 -5.44 2.92
C HIS A 75 10.12 -6.10 2.31
N LEU A 76 9.36 -5.42 1.44
CA LEU A 76 8.14 -5.99 0.88
C LEU A 76 8.23 -6.23 -0.63
N PRO A 77 7.93 -7.46 -1.09
CA PRO A 77 7.89 -7.75 -2.51
C PRO A 77 6.70 -7.03 -3.17
N CYS A 78 6.87 -6.65 -4.44
CA CYS A 78 5.83 -5.98 -5.22
C CYS A 78 4.57 -6.82 -5.42
N SER A 79 4.63 -8.15 -5.31
CA SER A 79 3.48 -9.04 -5.46
C SER A 79 2.37 -8.84 -4.41
N ARG A 80 2.69 -8.22 -3.27
CA ARG A 80 1.76 -7.99 -2.15
C ARG A 80 1.42 -6.51 -1.93
N ARG A 81 1.89 -5.66 -2.84
CA ARG A 81 1.88 -4.21 -2.70
C ARG A 81 1.28 -3.57 -3.94
N ILE A 82 0.31 -2.70 -3.74
CA ILE A 82 -0.22 -1.83 -4.78
C ILE A 82 0.26 -0.41 -4.49
N ILE A 83 0.98 0.18 -5.44
CA ILE A 83 1.51 1.54 -5.33
C ILE A 83 0.42 2.51 -5.80
N VAL A 84 -0.09 3.32 -4.88
CA VAL A 84 -1.17 4.28 -5.13
C VAL A 84 -0.58 5.67 -5.22
N MET A 85 -0.48 6.22 -6.42
CA MET A 85 0.03 7.57 -6.68
C MET A 85 -1.11 8.58 -6.58
N ASN A 86 -1.23 9.24 -5.42
CA ASN A 86 -2.30 10.18 -5.12
C ASN A 86 -1.95 11.62 -5.52
N LYS A 87 -2.96 12.50 -5.65
CA LYS A 87 -2.84 13.90 -6.10
C LYS A 87 -2.44 14.04 -7.57
N MET A 88 -2.96 13.15 -8.41
CA MET A 88 -2.68 13.15 -9.85
C MET A 88 -3.05 14.45 -10.56
N ASP A 89 -4.00 15.20 -10.02
CA ASP A 89 -4.45 16.50 -10.49
C ASP A 89 -3.36 17.58 -10.38
N LEU A 90 -2.42 17.40 -9.45
CA LEU A 90 -1.29 18.31 -9.25
C LEU A 90 -0.03 17.86 -10.01
N ALA A 91 -0.11 16.74 -10.73
CA ALA A 91 1.01 16.10 -11.39
C ALA A 91 1.08 16.43 -12.88
N ASN A 92 2.30 16.46 -13.44
CA ASN A 92 2.46 16.54 -14.89
C ASN A 92 2.04 15.21 -15.54
N ARG A 93 1.14 15.28 -16.54
CA ARG A 93 0.61 14.10 -17.23
C ARG A 93 1.69 13.24 -17.90
N SER A 94 2.76 13.84 -18.41
CA SER A 94 3.88 13.11 -19.00
C SER A 94 4.63 12.31 -17.93
N HIS A 95 4.91 12.93 -16.78
CA HIS A 95 5.60 12.24 -15.66
C HIS A 95 4.77 11.07 -15.11
N LEU A 96 3.44 11.22 -15.03
CA LEU A 96 2.56 10.12 -14.61
C LEU A 96 2.71 8.90 -15.52
N LYS A 97 2.78 9.09 -16.84
CA LYS A 97 2.97 8.00 -17.80
C LYS A 97 4.32 7.32 -17.61
N ASP A 98 5.37 8.11 -17.43
CA ASP A 98 6.72 7.58 -17.22
C ASP A 98 6.81 6.76 -15.93
N TRP A 99 6.11 7.17 -14.86
CA TRP A 99 6.13 6.42 -13.61
C TRP A 99 5.29 5.17 -13.64
N ILE A 100 4.13 5.17 -14.29
CA ILE A 100 3.35 3.95 -14.52
C ILE A 100 4.25 2.93 -15.23
N LYS A 101 4.91 3.34 -16.31
CA LYS A 101 5.84 2.51 -17.06
C LYS A 101 7.02 2.02 -16.19
N TYR A 102 7.58 2.88 -15.35
CA TYR A 102 8.66 2.53 -14.43
C TYR A 102 8.26 1.42 -13.44
N PHE A 103 7.05 1.47 -12.88
CA PHE A 103 6.56 0.44 -11.97
C PHE A 103 6.17 -0.85 -12.69
N GLU A 104 5.58 -0.74 -13.89
CA GLU A 104 5.28 -1.90 -14.74
C GLU A 104 6.55 -2.68 -15.09
N GLN A 105 7.63 -2.00 -15.48
CA GLN A 105 8.92 -2.62 -15.77
C GLN A 105 9.53 -3.36 -14.57
N ARG A 106 9.11 -3.01 -13.35
CA ARG A 106 9.54 -3.66 -12.10
C ARG A 106 8.56 -4.73 -11.61
N ASN A 107 7.56 -5.07 -12.42
CA ASN A 107 6.47 -5.98 -12.05
C ASN A 107 5.71 -5.53 -10.79
N CYS A 108 5.60 -4.22 -10.58
CA CYS A 108 4.87 -3.63 -9.47
C CYS A 108 3.55 -3.06 -9.96
N ILE A 109 2.46 -3.44 -9.31
CA ILE A 109 1.14 -2.91 -9.62
C ILE A 109 1.08 -1.47 -9.13
N SER A 110 0.71 -0.55 -10.01
CA SER A 110 0.57 0.86 -9.65
C SER A 110 -0.74 1.45 -10.18
N TYR A 111 -1.29 2.43 -9.46
CA TYR A 111 -2.54 3.11 -9.81
C TYR A 111 -2.46 4.59 -9.47
N VAL A 112 -2.89 5.45 -10.39
CA VAL A 112 -2.88 6.91 -10.22
C VAL A 112 -4.29 7.38 -9.85
N ILE A 113 -4.39 8.24 -8.83
CA ILE A 113 -5.68 8.68 -8.27
C ILE A 113 -5.66 10.14 -7.81
N ASN A 114 -6.83 10.77 -7.84
CA ASN A 114 -7.14 11.95 -7.04
C ASN A 114 -8.13 11.54 -5.93
N SER A 115 -7.67 11.52 -4.67
CA SER A 115 -8.50 11.16 -3.51
C SER A 115 -9.69 12.09 -3.28
N HIS A 116 -9.68 13.31 -3.81
CA HIS A 116 -10.78 14.28 -3.68
C HIS A 116 -11.85 14.11 -4.77
N ASN A 117 -11.58 13.31 -5.81
CA ASN A 117 -12.53 13.07 -6.89
C ASN A 117 -13.23 11.70 -6.70
N LYS A 118 -14.54 11.75 -6.43
CA LYS A 118 -15.36 10.55 -6.14
C LYS A 118 -15.37 9.53 -7.27
N GLU A 119 -15.38 9.97 -8.53
CA GLU A 119 -15.37 9.05 -9.68
C GLU A 119 -14.05 8.30 -9.80
N ASN A 120 -12.92 9.00 -9.58
CA ASN A 120 -11.60 8.36 -9.55
C ASN A 120 -11.52 7.33 -8.42
N VAL A 121 -12.06 7.66 -7.24
CA VAL A 121 -12.12 6.74 -6.10
C VAL A 121 -13.00 5.52 -6.41
N LYS A 122 -14.15 5.70 -7.08
CA LYS A 122 -15.01 4.59 -7.51
C LYS A 122 -14.31 3.66 -8.51
N LYS A 123 -13.61 4.24 -9.50
CA LYS A 123 -12.80 3.48 -10.47
C LYS A 123 -11.67 2.70 -9.78
N PHE A 124 -11.02 3.31 -8.79
CA PHE A 124 -9.99 2.65 -8.00
C PHE A 124 -10.55 1.50 -7.15
N LEU A 125 -11.72 1.67 -6.53
CA LEU A 125 -12.38 0.60 -5.78
C LEU A 125 -12.71 -0.60 -6.68
N ASN A 126 -13.21 -0.35 -7.89
CA ASN A 126 -13.45 -1.41 -8.88
C ASN A 126 -12.16 -2.10 -9.31
N PHE A 127 -11.07 -1.33 -9.51
CA PHE A 127 -9.75 -1.87 -9.79
C PHE A 127 -9.26 -2.79 -8.67
N LEU A 128 -9.37 -2.36 -7.40
CA LEU A 128 -9.00 -3.18 -6.25
C LEU A 128 -9.81 -4.49 -6.22
N GLN A 129 -11.13 -4.42 -6.42
CA GLN A 129 -11.98 -5.61 -6.49
C GLN A 129 -11.55 -6.57 -7.60
N ALA A 130 -11.18 -6.06 -8.78
CA ALA A 130 -10.69 -6.88 -9.89
C ALA A 130 -9.35 -7.56 -9.57
N GLN A 131 -8.40 -6.83 -8.98
CA GLN A 131 -7.11 -7.39 -8.56
C GLN A 131 -7.29 -8.50 -7.53
N ILE A 132 -8.15 -8.28 -6.53
CA ILE A 132 -8.47 -9.28 -5.51
C ILE A 132 -9.06 -10.56 -6.13
N LYS A 133 -10.03 -10.40 -7.04
CA LYS A 133 -10.66 -11.53 -7.74
C LYS A 133 -9.64 -12.35 -8.54
N GLY A 134 -8.67 -11.69 -9.18
CA GLY A 134 -7.60 -12.38 -9.92
C GLY A 134 -6.59 -13.13 -9.03
N LEU A 135 -6.44 -12.72 -7.76
CA LEU A 135 -5.54 -13.35 -6.80
C LEU A 135 -6.17 -14.54 -6.06
N LYS A 136 -7.48 -14.47 -5.78
CA LYS A 136 -8.27 -15.59 -5.26
C LYS A 136 -8.77 -16.44 -6.44
N ASN A 137 -7.90 -17.28 -7.00
CA ASN A 137 -8.38 -18.42 -7.77
C ASN A 137 -9.26 -19.26 -6.82
N ILE A 138 -10.57 -19.31 -7.09
CA ILE A 138 -11.48 -20.30 -6.52
C ILE A 138 -11.73 -20.12 -5.00
N ASP A 139 -12.54 -19.15 -4.60
CA ASP A 139 -13.67 -19.44 -3.68
C ASP A 139 -14.62 -18.24 -3.64
N HIS A 140 -15.90 -18.49 -3.90
CA HIS A 140 -16.97 -17.49 -3.93
C HIS A 140 -17.47 -17.10 -2.53
N SER A 141 -16.77 -17.50 -1.47
CA SER A 141 -17.13 -17.13 -0.11
C SER A 141 -16.76 -15.66 0.15
N CYS A 142 -17.76 -14.89 0.56
CA CYS A 142 -17.70 -13.48 0.94
C CYS A 142 -16.71 -13.26 2.08
N SER A 143 -15.43 -13.31 1.76
CA SER A 143 -14.33 -13.15 2.70
C SER A 143 -13.97 -11.67 2.71
N THR A 144 -14.22 -11.03 3.85
CA THR A 144 -13.75 -9.68 4.13
C THR A 144 -12.25 -9.62 3.92
N LEU A 145 -11.82 -8.73 3.04
CA LEU A 145 -10.42 -8.55 2.72
C LEU A 145 -9.86 -7.38 3.51
N THR A 146 -8.73 -7.60 4.17
CA THR A 146 -8.11 -6.58 5.03
C THR A 146 -6.95 -5.93 4.28
N MET A 147 -6.99 -4.61 4.16
CA MET A 147 -5.90 -3.83 3.55
C MET A 147 -5.28 -2.87 4.56
N MET A 148 -3.98 -2.65 4.45
CA MET A 148 -3.28 -1.62 5.20
C MET A 148 -2.81 -0.50 4.26
N MET A 149 -3.11 0.76 4.61
CA MET A 149 -2.55 1.93 3.93
C MET A 149 -1.29 2.42 4.62
N VAL A 150 -0.21 2.55 3.87
CA VAL A 150 1.10 2.97 4.39
C VAL A 150 1.71 4.00 3.45
N GLY A 151 2.48 4.95 3.98
CA GLY A 151 3.12 6.00 3.19
C GLY A 151 3.61 7.14 4.06
N ILE A 152 4.48 8.00 3.51
CA ILE A 152 5.07 9.14 4.25
C ILE A 152 3.99 10.18 4.65
N PRO A 153 4.26 11.10 5.59
CA PRO A 153 3.30 12.14 5.95
C PRO A 153 2.77 12.94 4.75
N ASN A 154 1.53 13.42 4.83
CA ASN A 154 0.92 14.35 3.87
C ASN A 154 0.74 13.85 2.42
N VAL A 155 0.98 12.57 2.10
CA VAL A 155 0.65 11.98 0.77
C VAL A 155 -0.87 11.80 0.53
N GLY A 156 -1.69 11.98 1.57
CA GLY A 156 -3.16 11.91 1.47
C GLY A 156 -3.79 10.57 1.86
N LYS A 157 -3.13 9.77 2.71
CA LYS A 157 -3.66 8.49 3.24
C LYS A 157 -5.07 8.65 3.84
N SER A 158 -5.26 9.59 4.76
CA SER A 158 -6.54 9.82 5.43
C SER A 158 -7.62 10.33 4.46
N ALA A 159 -7.24 11.20 3.51
CA ALA A 159 -8.17 11.66 2.48
C ALA A 159 -8.66 10.49 1.62
N LEU A 160 -7.74 9.62 1.17
CA LEU A 160 -8.09 8.43 0.40
C LEU A 160 -8.96 7.45 1.21
N ALA A 161 -8.61 7.18 2.48
CA ALA A 161 -9.39 6.31 3.36
C ALA A 161 -10.82 6.85 3.56
N ASN A 162 -10.96 8.14 3.83
CA ASN A 162 -12.26 8.78 4.00
C ASN A 162 -13.11 8.72 2.73
N SER A 163 -12.50 9.01 1.58
CA SER A 163 -13.21 8.95 0.30
C SER A 163 -13.64 7.53 -0.06
N LEU A 164 -12.78 6.53 0.18
CA LEU A 164 -13.14 5.12 0.00
C LEU A 164 -14.28 4.70 0.93
N HIS A 165 -14.24 5.13 2.19
CA HIS A 165 -15.31 4.85 3.15
C HIS A 165 -16.64 5.49 2.74
N GLN A 166 -16.63 6.71 2.20
CA GLN A 166 -17.84 7.37 1.71
C GLN A 166 -18.40 6.69 0.45
N VAL A 167 -17.56 6.43 -0.55
CA VAL A 167 -17.97 5.80 -1.81
C VAL A 167 -18.38 4.35 -1.61
N GLY A 168 -17.67 3.62 -0.74
CA GLY A 168 -17.98 2.25 -0.38
C GLY A 168 -19.32 2.11 0.35
N ARG A 169 -19.68 3.04 1.24
CA ARG A 169 -21.00 3.08 1.88
C ARG A 169 -22.12 3.32 0.88
N ILE A 170 -21.95 4.27 -0.04
CA ILE A 170 -22.93 4.54 -1.10
C ILE A 170 -23.11 3.27 -1.95
N SER A 171 -22.00 2.65 -2.37
CA SER A 171 -22.04 1.42 -3.17
C SER A 171 -22.63 0.22 -2.45
N ALA A 172 -22.77 0.25 -1.11
CA ALA A 172 -23.40 -0.81 -0.32
C ALA A 172 -24.88 -0.50 0.01
N ALA A 173 -25.29 0.77 -0.05
CA ALA A 173 -26.67 1.19 0.13
C ALA A 173 -27.52 1.07 -1.14
N ASP A 174 -26.88 0.97 -2.31
CA ASP A 174 -27.52 0.76 -3.61
C ASP A 174 -27.80 -0.73 -3.94
N TRP A 175 -27.77 -1.62 -2.93
CA TRP A 175 -28.09 -3.07 -3.04
C TRP A 175 -29.31 -3.45 -2.20
#